data_AF-A0A6C0D649-F1
#
_entry.id   AF-A0A6C0D649-F1
#
_cell.length_a   1.000
_cell.length_b   1.000
_cell.length_c   1.000
_cell.angle_alpha   90.00
_cell.angle_beta   90.00
_cell.angle_gamma   90.00
#
_symmetry.space_group_name_H-M   'P 1'
#
loop_
_entity.id
_entity.type
_entity.pdbx_description
1 polymer ?
#
loop_
_entity_poly.entity_id
_entity_poly.type
_entity_poly.pdbx_seq_one_letter_code
_entity_poly.pdbx_strand_id
1 'polypeptide(L)'
;MGFDLAELIKRIIKYLVMGLVIAVVSIVIPKKSLNLEEIVILALSAAATFSILDVFLPTVGESARNGLGLGVGLGLSPLFV
;
A
#
# COMPACT_ATOMS: atom_id res chain seq x y z
N MET A 1 22.55 -12.45 -2.81
CA MET A 1 21.81 -11.71 -1.78
C MET A 1 22.51 -10.38 -1.55
N GLY A 2 22.39 -9.45 -2.48
CA GLY A 2 22.93 -8.10 -2.32
C GLY A 2 21.84 -7.21 -1.75
N PHE A 3 22.15 -6.42 -0.73
CA PHE A 3 21.29 -5.30 -0.35
C PHE A 3 21.28 -4.32 -1.53
N ASP A 4 20.19 -4.32 -2.30
CA ASP A 4 19.99 -3.34 -3.35
C ASP A 4 19.61 -2.00 -2.69
N LEU A 5 20.63 -1.24 -2.32
CA LEU A 5 20.47 0.08 -1.70
C LEU A 5 19.57 0.99 -2.55
N ALA A 6 19.63 0.83 -3.88
CA ALA A 6 18.75 1.51 -4.82
C ALA A 6 17.26 1.13 -4.64
N GLU A 7 16.95 -0.13 -4.36
CA GLU A 7 15.58 -0.58 -4.09
C GLU A 7 15.08 -0.08 -2.73
N LEU A 8 15.95 -0.11 -1.70
CA LEU A 8 15.62 0.42 -0.38
C LEU A 8 15.31 1.92 -0.45
N ILE A 9 16.14 2.71 -1.15
CA ILE A 9 15.91 4.15 -1.35
C ILE A 9 14.59 4.39 -2.09
N LYS A 10 14.30 3.61 -3.15
CA LYS A 10 13.00 3.70 -3.86
C LYS A 10 11.82 3.46 -2.91
N ARG A 11 11.89 2.45 -2.05
CA ARG A 11 10.85 2.15 -1.06
C ARG A 11 10.68 3.29 -0.05
N ILE A 12 11.78 3.82 0.49
CA ILE A 12 11.75 4.95 1.43
C ILE A 12 11.09 6.18 0.80
N ILE A 13 11.49 6.54 -0.43
CA ILE A 13 10.89 7.67 -1.15
C ILE A 13 9.38 7.43 -1.38
N LYS A 14 9.00 6.21 -1.79
CA LYS A 14 7.59 5.84 -2.00
C LYS A 14 6.76 6.08 -0.72
N TYR A 15 7.22 5.59 0.43
CA TYR A 15 6.49 5.74 1.71
C TYR A 15 6.42 7.19 2.19
N LEU A 16 7.48 7.99 1.98
CA LEU A 16 7.46 9.42 2.28
C LEU A 16 6.42 10.16 1.44
N VAL A 17 6.36 9.89 0.13
CA VAL A 17 5.36 10.51 -0.75
C VAL A 17 3.94 10.12 -0.34
N MET A 18 3.71 8.86 0.02
CA MET A 18 2.39 8.44 0.51
C MET A 18 2.02 9.17 1.83
N GLY A 19 2.93 9.25 2.80
CA GLY A 19 2.69 10.02 4.03
C GLY A 19 2.36 11.49 3.77
N LEU A 20 3.04 12.13 2.81
CA LEU A 20 2.77 13.52 2.41
C LEU A 20 1.39 13.70 1.78
N VAL A 21 0.92 12.75 0.97
CA VAL A 21 -0.43 12.78 0.41
C VAL A 21 -1.47 12.80 1.54
N ILE A 22 -1.29 11.97 2.58
CA ILE A 22 -2.21 11.92 3.71
C ILE A 22 -2.14 13.20 4.54
N ALA A 23 -0.96 13.78 4.71
CA ALA A 23 -0.81 15.08 5.37
C ALA A 23 -1.60 16.17 4.64
N VAL A 24 -1.54 16.24 3.31
CA VAL A 24 -2.33 17.18 2.50
C VAL A 24 -3.83 16.93 2.69
N VAL A 25 -4.26 15.66 2.64
CA VAL A 25 -5.67 15.28 2.84
C VAL A 25 -6.18 15.73 4.22
N SER A 26 -5.37 15.59 5.25
CA SER A 26 -5.72 16.01 6.62
C SER A 26 -5.83 17.53 6.80
N ILE A 27 -5.32 18.33 5.86
CA ILE A 27 -5.51 19.79 5.85
C ILE A 27 -6.74 20.17 5.04
N VAL A 28 -7.04 19.45 3.95
CA VAL A 28 -8.09 19.80 2.99
C VAL A 28 -9.48 19.33 3.41
N ILE A 29 -9.61 18.15 4.01
CA ILE A 29 -10.92 17.54 4.30
C ILE A 29 -11.60 18.06 5.58
N PRO A 30 -10.93 18.21 6.73
CA PRO A 30 -11.64 18.41 7.98
C PRO A 30 -12.22 19.82 8.10
N LYS A 31 -13.48 19.91 8.55
CA LYS A 31 -14.17 21.17 8.80
C LYS A 31 -13.61 21.94 10.01
N LYS A 32 -12.87 21.26 10.88
CA LYS A 32 -12.16 21.82 12.04
C LYS A 32 -10.66 21.63 11.82
N SER A 33 -9.89 22.68 11.97
CA SER A 33 -8.43 22.62 11.83
C SER A 33 -7.84 21.63 12.83
N LEU A 34 -7.15 20.61 12.30
CA LEU A 34 -6.33 19.69 13.10
C LEU A 34 -5.02 20.38 13.49
N ASN A 35 -4.47 19.99 14.63
CA ASN A 35 -3.15 20.47 15.04
C ASN A 35 -2.06 19.85 14.17
N LEU A 36 -0.93 20.54 14.01
CA LEU A 36 0.22 20.02 13.27
C LEU A 36 0.72 18.67 13.83
N GLU A 37 0.62 18.46 15.13
CA GLU A 37 0.96 17.19 15.78
C GLU A 37 0.06 16.04 15.32
N GLU A 38 -1.26 16.26 15.21
CA GLU A 38 -2.21 15.25 14.75
C GLU A 38 -1.96 14.89 13.28
N ILE A 39 -1.65 15.89 12.45
CA ILE A 39 -1.32 15.71 11.03
C ILE A 39 -0.07 14.84 10.87
N VAL A 40 0.98 15.10 11.66
CA VAL A 40 2.22 14.31 11.63
C VAL A 40 1.98 12.87 12.08
N ILE A 41 1.19 12.66 13.14
CA ILE A 41 0.84 11.32 13.62
C ILE A 41 0.04 10.55 12.56
N LEU A 42 -0.94 11.19 11.90
CA LEU A 42 -1.72 10.58 10.81
C LEU A 42 -0.83 10.21 9.62
N ALA A 43 0.05 11.10 9.19
CA ALA A 43 0.97 10.86 8.08
C ALA A 43 1.95 9.72 8.37
N LEU A 44 2.53 9.67 9.57
CA LEU A 44 3.45 8.60 9.99
C LEU A 44 2.74 7.25 10.14
N SER A 45 1.55 7.24 10.75
CA SER A 45 0.75 6.02 10.91
C SER A 45 0.34 5.45 9.54
N ALA A 46 -0.11 6.32 8.64
CA ALA A 46 -0.45 5.92 7.26
C ALA A 46 0.76 5.38 6.51
N ALA A 47 1.92 6.05 6.59
CA ALA A 47 3.16 5.57 5.98
C ALA A 47 3.56 4.18 6.50
N ALA A 48 3.41 3.92 7.80
CA ALA A 48 3.65 2.61 8.39
C ALA A 48 2.65 1.55 7.87
N THR A 49 1.35 1.86 7.82
CA THR A 49 0.33 0.94 7.30
C THR A 49 0.55 0.62 5.82
N PHE A 50 0.81 1.62 4.97
CA PHE A 50 1.09 1.40 3.55
C PHE A 50 2.41 0.66 3.32
N SER A 51 3.43 0.90 4.16
CA SER A 51 4.66 0.12 4.12
C SER A 51 4.44 -1.36 4.44
N ILE A 52 3.57 -1.66 5.40
CA ILE A 52 3.21 -3.04 5.72
C ILE A 52 2.45 -3.64 4.54
N LEU A 53 1.45 -2.93 4.01
CA LEU A 53 0.65 -3.39 2.88
C LEU A 53 1.53 -3.75 1.68
N ASP A 54 2.46 -2.88 1.30
CA ASP A 54 3.37 -3.09 0.16
C ASP A 54 4.26 -4.34 0.29
N VAL A 55 4.57 -4.78 1.51
CA VAL A 55 5.30 -6.05 1.75
C VAL A 55 4.41 -7.26 1.48
N PHE A 56 3.10 -7.15 1.73
CA PHE A 56 2.13 -8.23 1.54
C PHE A 56 1.45 -8.25 0.16
N LEU A 57 1.49 -7.15 -0.60
CA LEU A 57 0.96 -7.11 -1.96
C LEU A 57 1.46 -8.23 -2.91
N PRO A 58 2.75 -8.61 -2.94
CA PRO A 58 3.21 -9.66 -3.85
C PRO A 58 2.60 -11.03 -3.53
N THR A 59 2.46 -11.40 -2.26
CA THR A 59 1.92 -12.71 -1.87
C THR A 59 0.42 -12.81 -2.15
N VAL A 60 -0.31 -11.71 -1.99
CA VAL A 60 -1.74 -11.63 -2.35
C VAL A 60 -1.91 -11.71 -3.87
N GLY A 61 -1.07 -11.04 -4.64
CA GLY A 61 -1.13 -11.06 -6.11
C GLY A 61 -0.81 -12.43 -6.71
N GLU A 62 0.18 -13.14 -6.18
CA GLU A 62 0.52 -14.50 -6.60
C GLU A 62 -0.60 -15.49 -6.25
N SER A 63 -1.11 -15.44 -5.02
CA SER A 63 -2.21 -16.31 -4.57
C SER A 63 -3.48 -16.11 -5.39
N ALA A 64 -3.81 -14.86 -5.75
CA ALA A 64 -4.95 -14.54 -6.60
C ALA A 64 -4.79 -15.10 -8.02
N ARG A 65 -3.58 -14.99 -8.62
CA ARG A 65 -3.31 -15.52 -9.96
C ARG A 65 -3.30 -17.05 -9.98
N ASN A 66 -2.74 -17.69 -8.96
CA ASN A 66 -2.73 -19.15 -8.84
C ASN A 66 -4.15 -19.70 -8.58
N GLY A 67 -4.94 -19.04 -7.74
CA GLY A 67 -6.35 -19.39 -7.49
C GLY A 67 -7.23 -19.23 -8.75
N LEU A 68 -7.06 -18.15 -9.51
CA LEU A 68 -7.74 -17.95 -10.78
C LEU A 68 -7.27 -18.93 -11.87
N GLY A 69 -5.97 -19.20 -11.96
CA GLY A 69 -5.40 -20.16 -12.92
C GLY A 69 -5.87 -21.59 -12.66
N LEU A 70 -5.95 -22.01 -11.40
CA LEU A 70 -6.56 -23.28 -11.01
C LEU A 70 -8.05 -23.31 -11.33
N GLY A 71 -8.79 -22.24 -10.98
CA GLY A 71 -10.23 -22.14 -11.28
C GLY A 71 -10.54 -22.21 -12.78
N VAL A 72 -9.73 -21.57 -13.61
CA VAL A 72 -9.83 -21.64 -15.08
C VAL A 72 -9.47 -23.04 -15.59
N GLY A 73 -8.40 -23.65 -15.08
CA GLY A 73 -7.97 -24.99 -15.50
C GLY A 73 -8.91 -26.12 -15.07
N LEU A 74 -9.63 -25.95 -13.96
CA LEU A 74 -10.65 -26.89 -13.48
C LEU A 74 -12.07 -26.60 -14.03
N GLY A 75 -12.26 -25.53 -14.81
CA GLY A 75 -13.57 -25.12 -15.33
C GLY A 75 -14.54 -24.61 -14.24
N LEU A 76 -14.02 -24.19 -13.09
CA LEU A 76 -14.77 -23.70 -11.94
C LEU A 76 -14.75 -22.16 -11.83
N SER A 77 -14.12 -21.48 -12.79
CA SER A 77 -14.06 -20.01 -12.80
C SER A 77 -15.38 -19.41 -13.31
N PRO A 78 -15.79 -18.25 -12.78
CA PRO A 78 -17.01 -17.56 -13.19
C PRO A 78 -16.96 -16.98 -14.62
N LEU A 79 -15.86 -17.18 -15.35
CA LEU A 79 -15.69 -16.76 -16.74
C LEU A 79 -16.25 -17.77 -17.75
N PHE A 80 -16.61 -18.99 -17.31
CA PHE A 80 -17.20 -20.05 -18.15
C PHE A 80 -18.66 -20.36 -17.80
N VAL A 81 -19.33 -19.45 -17.08
CA VAL A 81 -20.80 -19.42 -16.91
C VAL A 81 -21.37 -18.27 -17.72
#